data_AF-A0A6A4HNX3-F1
#
_entry.id   AF-A0A6A4HNX3-F1
#
_cell.length_a   1.000
_cell.length_b   1.000
_cell.length_c   1.000
_cell.angle_alpha   90.00
_cell.angle_beta   90.00
_cell.angle_gamma   90.00
#
_symmetry.space_group_name_H-M   'P 1'
#
loop_
_entity.id
_entity.type
_entity.pdbx_description
1 polymer ?
#
loop_
_entity_poly.entity_id
_entity_poly.type
_entity_poly.pdbx_seq_one_letter_code
_entity_poly.pdbx_strand_id
1 'polypeptide(L)'
;VQTSIKEAVIKLHDLGFVHGDLRGPNILVQKDFAAEAPAVLLLDFDWPGKEGEAFYPRKMNKSLVWAEGVKVTGPITKAHDLYMLRHL
;
A
#
# COMPACT_ATOMS: atom_id res chain seq x y z
N VAL A 1 13.68 -7.32 -4.64
CA VAL A 1 12.86 -6.68 -3.60
C VAL A 1 11.88 -5.68 -4.20
N GLN A 2 12.32 -4.55 -4.79
CA GLN A 2 11.37 -3.55 -5.32
C GLN A 2 10.39 -4.11 -6.37
N THR A 3 10.87 -4.98 -7.28
CA THR A 3 9.99 -5.67 -8.25
C THR A 3 8.91 -6.51 -7.55
N SER A 4 9.29 -7.30 -6.55
CA SER A 4 8.38 -8.13 -5.76
C SER A 4 7.35 -7.30 -4.98
N ILE A 5 7.74 -6.11 -4.49
CA ILE A 5 6.79 -5.18 -3.85
C ILE A 5 5.78 -4.66 -4.88
N LYS A 6 6.25 -4.23 -6.06
CA LYS A 6 5.38 -3.77 -7.14
C LYS A 6 4.39 -4.86 -7.57
N GLU A 7 4.85 -6.09 -7.71
CA GLU A 7 4.00 -7.24 -8.05
C GLU A 7 2.94 -7.52 -6.98
N ALA A 8 3.28 -7.41 -5.69
CA ALA A 8 2.32 -7.56 -4.61
C ALA A 8 1.21 -6.48 -4.66
N VAL A 9 1.59 -5.23 -4.93
CA VAL A 9 0.64 -4.12 -5.07
C VAL A 9 -0.23 -4.28 -6.32
N ILE A 10 0.35 -4.70 -7.46
CA ILE A 10 -0.41 -4.99 -8.69
C ILE A 10 -1.44 -6.08 -8.43
N LYS A 11 -1.06 -7.19 -7.79
CA LYS A 11 -2.01 -8.27 -7.44
C LYS A 11 -3.16 -7.78 -6.56
N LEU A 12 -2.88 -6.92 -5.59
CA LEU A 12 -3.91 -6.29 -4.76
C LEU A 12 -4.88 -5.46 -5.61
N HIS A 13 -4.33 -4.65 -6.53
CA HIS A 13 -5.09 -3.75 -7.39
C HIS A 13 -5.90 -4.49 -8.47
N ASP A 14 -5.39 -5.60 -9.01
CA ASP A 14 -6.08 -6.47 -9.96
C ASP A 14 -7.33 -7.12 -9.34
N LEU A 15 -7.28 -7.37 -8.03
CA LEU A 15 -8.43 -7.83 -7.24
C LEU A 15 -9.43 -6.70 -6.91
N GLY A 16 -9.14 -5.46 -7.33
CA GLY A 16 -9.98 -4.29 -7.08
C GLY A 16 -9.79 -3.64 -5.70
N PHE A 17 -8.76 -4.06 -4.96
CA PHE A 17 -8.48 -3.52 -3.63
C PHE A 17 -7.42 -2.42 -3.67
N VAL A 18 -7.46 -1.57 -2.64
CA VAL A 18 -6.47 -0.53 -2.34
C VAL A 18 -6.00 -0.73 -0.90
N HIS A 19 -4.76 -0.36 -0.61
CA HIS A 19 -4.17 -0.52 0.72
C HIS A 19 -4.30 0.73 1.57
N GLY A 20 -3.99 1.90 1.02
CA GLY A 20 -4.11 3.20 1.67
C GLY A 20 -3.00 3.60 2.64
N ASP A 21 -2.23 2.67 3.19
CA ASP A 21 -1.09 2.94 4.08
C ASP A 21 0.17 2.19 3.64
N LEU A 22 0.46 2.19 2.33
CA LEU A 22 1.72 1.61 1.84
C LEU A 22 2.91 2.46 2.31
N ARG A 23 3.78 1.84 3.08
CA ARG A 23 5.01 2.45 3.61
C ARG A 23 5.97 1.37 4.07
N GLY A 24 7.25 1.70 4.21
CA GLY A 24 8.29 0.75 4.63
C GLY A 24 7.91 -0.11 5.86
N PRO A 25 7.39 0.48 6.96
CA PRO A 25 6.94 -0.28 8.12
C PRO A 25 5.82 -1.30 7.86
N ASN A 26 5.01 -1.08 6.82
CA ASN A 26 3.87 -1.94 6.46
C ASN A 26 4.24 -2.96 5.37
N ILE A 27 5.54 -3.17 5.13
CA ILE A 27 6.06 -4.12 4.15
C ILE A 27 7.06 -5.05 4.85
N LEU A 28 6.78 -6.34 4.83
CA LEU A 28 7.70 -7.36 5.28
C LEU A 28 8.35 -8.05 4.08
N VAL A 29 9.68 -8.07 4.08
CA VAL A 29 10.47 -8.77 3.07
C VAL A 29 11.06 -10.03 3.70
N GLN A 30 10.53 -11.19 3.30
CA GLN A 30 11.07 -12.47 3.71
C GLN A 30 12.16 -12.88 2.71
N LYS A 31 13.40 -12.91 3.19
CA LYS A 31 14.51 -13.45 2.41
C LYS A 31 14.49 -14.96 2.51
N ASP A 32 14.32 -15.60 1.36
CA ASP A 32 14.63 -17.01 1.17
C ASP A 32 15.92 -17.07 0.34
N PHE A 33 16.96 -17.70 0.90
CA PHE A 33 18.26 -17.82 0.24
C PHE A 33 18.27 -18.86 -0.89
N ALA A 34 17.25 -19.70 -0.98
CA ALA A 34 17.07 -20.68 -2.05
C ALA A 34 16.17 -20.18 -3.18
N ALA A 35 15.42 -19.09 -2.98
CA ALA A 35 14.52 -18.52 -3.98
C ALA A 35 15.19 -17.45 -4.84
N GLU A 36 14.79 -17.37 -6.12
CA GLU A 36 15.29 -16.35 -7.05
C GLU A 36 14.82 -14.92 -6.69
N ALA A 37 13.70 -14.80 -5.96
CA ALA A 37 13.16 -13.54 -5.51
C ALA A 37 12.63 -13.65 -4.06
N PRO A 38 12.73 -12.57 -3.27
CA PRO A 38 12.20 -12.55 -1.91
C PRO A 38 10.67 -12.55 -1.93
N ALA A 39 10.06 -13.22 -0.95
CA ALA A 39 8.63 -13.08 -0.72
C ALA A 39 8.35 -11.72 -0.06
N VAL A 40 7.28 -11.06 -0.49
CA VAL A 40 6.83 -9.78 0.05
C VAL A 40 5.43 -9.96 0.62
N LEU A 41 5.26 -9.50 1.85
CA LEU A 41 3.99 -9.47 2.55
C LEU A 41 3.64 -8.00 2.81
N LEU A 42 2.47 -7.59 2.35
CA LEU A 42 1.86 -6.32 2.77
C LEU A 42 1.25 -6.54 4.14
N LEU A 43 1.38 -5.58 5.04
CA LEU A 43 0.90 -5.66 6.43
C LEU A 43 -0.02 -4.48 6.73
N ASP A 44 -0.66 -4.50 7.90
CA ASP A 44 -1.51 -3.41 8.41
C ASP A 44 -2.76 -3.18 7.54
N PHE A 45 -3.73 -4.10 7.70
CA PHE A 45 -5.00 -4.12 6.95
C PHE A 45 -6.15 -3.41 7.66
N ASP A 46 -5.88 -2.39 8.48
CA ASP A 46 -6.94 -1.63 9.15
C ASP A 46 -7.69 -0.66 8.21
N TRP A 47 -7.07 -0.25 7.09
CA TRP A 47 -7.60 0.71 6.11
C TRP A 47 -7.94 0.12 4.71
N PRO A 48 -7.27 -0.95 4.23
CA PRO A 48 -7.55 -1.50 2.92
C PRO A 48 -9.00 -1.89 2.69
N GLY A 49 -9.41 -1.83 1.44
CA GLY A 49 -10.74 -2.23 1.01
C GLY A 49 -10.88 -2.11 -0.50
N LYS A 50 -12.08 -2.32 -1.03
CA LYS A 50 -12.31 -2.11 -2.46
C LYS A 50 -12.20 -0.64 -2.81
N GLU A 51 -11.62 -0.34 -3.97
CA GLU A 51 -11.61 1.03 -4.48
C GLU A 51 -13.04 1.56 -4.63
N GLY A 52 -13.29 2.77 -4.12
CA GLY A 52 -14.63 3.36 -4.06
C GLY A 52 -15.45 3.00 -2.80
N GLU A 53 -15.04 1.98 -2.04
CA GLU A 53 -15.64 1.60 -0.75
C GLU A 53 -14.71 1.90 0.44
N ALA A 54 -13.40 1.96 0.21
CA ALA A 54 -12.39 2.24 1.23
C ALA A 54 -12.19 3.75 1.43
N PHE A 55 -12.13 4.19 2.70
CA PHE A 55 -11.96 5.59 3.07
C PHE A 55 -10.90 5.74 4.17
N TYR A 56 -10.13 6.83 4.10
CA TYR A 56 -9.16 7.16 5.14
C TYR A 56 -9.84 7.42 6.50
N PRO A 57 -9.19 7.08 7.62
CA PRO A 57 -9.75 7.32 8.94
C PRO A 57 -9.82 8.83 9.27
N ARG A 58 -10.60 9.16 10.32
CA ARG A 58 -10.70 10.54 10.85
C ARG A 58 -9.38 11.08 11.41
N LYS A 59 -8.47 10.20 11.81
CA LYS A 59 -7.17 10.54 12.39
C LYS A 59 -6.08 9.99 11.49
N MET A 60 -5.41 10.87 10.77
CA MET A 60 -4.22 10.55 9.98
C MET A 60 -3.02 11.30 10.52
N ASN A 61 -1.83 10.70 10.38
CA ASN A 61 -0.60 11.38 10.75
C ASN A 61 -0.28 12.49 9.74
N LYS A 62 -0.37 13.75 10.20
CA LYS A 62 -0.13 14.94 9.36
C LYS A 62 1.35 15.24 9.14
N SER A 63 2.27 14.58 9.84
CA SER A 63 3.71 14.75 9.61
C SER A 63 4.25 13.87 8.47
N LEU A 64 3.46 12.92 7.98
CA LEU A 64 3.81 12.10 6.82
C LEU A 64 3.45 12.82 5.52
N VAL A 65 4.26 12.58 4.50
CA VAL A 65 3.94 12.98 3.12
C VAL A 65 2.98 11.96 2.54
N TRP A 66 1.76 12.39 2.25
CA TRP A 66 0.74 11.60 1.58
C TRP A 66 0.69 11.92 0.09
N ALA A 67 0.08 11.02 -0.69
CA ALA A 67 -0.20 11.27 -2.09
C ALA A 67 -1.08 12.52 -2.28
N GLU A 68 -0.90 13.20 -3.41
CA GLU A 68 -1.80 14.30 -3.80
C GLU A 68 -3.25 13.80 -3.84
N GLY A 69 -4.19 14.59 -3.31
CA GLY A 69 -5.60 14.25 -3.26
C GLY A 69 -6.04 13.46 -2.02
N VAL A 70 -5.11 12.96 -1.20
CA VAL A 70 -5.43 12.32 0.08
C VAL A 70 -6.12 13.33 1.01
N LYS A 71 -7.28 12.91 1.54
CA LYS A 71 -8.08 13.68 2.49
C LYS A 71 -8.51 12.78 3.62
N VAL A 72 -8.53 13.33 4.83
CA VAL A 72 -9.18 12.69 6.00
C VAL A 72 -10.62 12.36 5.63
N THR A 73 -11.07 11.13 5.92
CA THR A 73 -12.40 10.62 5.52
C THR A 73 -12.68 10.63 4.01
N GLY A 74 -11.66 10.88 3.18
CA GLY A 74 -11.74 10.79 1.74
C GLY A 74 -11.49 9.37 1.24
N PRO A 75 -11.85 9.08 -0.03
CA PRO A 75 -11.66 7.75 -0.59
C PRO A 75 -10.18 7.39 -0.71
N ILE A 76 -9.90 6.11 -0.53
CA ILE A 76 -8.59 5.53 -0.84
C ILE A 76 -8.63 5.08 -2.30
N THR A 77 -7.60 5.43 -3.07
CA THR A 77 -7.51 5.13 -4.50
C THR A 77 -6.23 4.38 -4.81
N LYS A 78 -6.22 3.64 -5.91
CA LYS A 78 -5.00 2.98 -6.41
C LYS A 78 -3.90 3.99 -6.71
N ALA A 79 -4.26 5.20 -7.13
CA ALA A 79 -3.30 6.28 -7.37
C ALA A 79 -2.54 6.67 -6.09
N HIS A 80 -3.18 6.63 -4.92
CA HIS A 80 -2.51 6.87 -3.65
C HIS A 80 -1.48 5.79 -3.36
N ASP A 81 -1.86 4.51 -3.50
CA ASP A 81 -0.94 3.38 -3.33
C ASP A 81 0.25 3.47 -4.27
N LEU A 82 0.00 3.76 -5.55
CA LEU A 82 1.06 3.89 -6.56
C LEU A 82 1.98 5.08 -6.27
N TYR A 83 1.46 6.18 -5.75
CA TYR A 83 2.28 7.29 -5.29
C TYR A 83 3.18 6.81 -4.15
N MET A 84 2.63 6.22 -3.10
CA MET A 84 3.42 5.76 -1.96
C MET A 84 4.48 4.73 -2.39
N LEU A 85 4.12 3.80 -3.28
CA LEU A 85 5.02 2.80 -3.85
C LEU A 85 6.21 3.41 -4.61
N ARG A 86 6.05 4.57 -5.26
CA ARG A 86 7.16 5.28 -5.92
C ARG A 86 8.11 5.98 -4.93
N HIS A 87 7.69 6.15 -3.68
CA HIS A 87 8.44 6.83 -2.62
C HIS A 87 8.94 5.86 -1.53
N LEU A 88 8.91 4.55 -1.81
CA LEU A 88 9.50 3.48 -0.98
C LEU A 88 10.99 3.27 -1.24
#